data_AF-A0A7S3J7L0-F1
#
_entry.id   AF-A0A7S3J7L0-F1
#
_cell.length_a   1.000
_cell.length_b   1.000
_cell.length_c   1.000
_cell.angle_alpha   90.00
_cell.angle_beta   90.00
_cell.angle_gamma   90.00
#
_symmetry.space_group_name_H-M   'P 1'
#
loop_
_entity.id
_entity.type
_entity.pdbx_description
1 polymer ?
#
loop_
_entity_poly.entity_id
_entity_poly.type
_entity_poly.pdbx_seq_one_letter_code
_entity_poly.pdbx_strand_id
1 'polypeptide(L)'
;GTLQCLSSWATCSLEEVAEVSPDNIKIFQIYFSRSKELNQDLFDRVEKAGYKALAVTADTSVLGNRECDNLNKFSLPPGLEMGTMKKYLTTNFKGVKGSGLDEYVNKYKHNGFTWTDIAEIRTMTKLPIILKGIQCAEDAKKAVEYGVDAIWISNHGARQLDTTPATIEVLEECVHAVEGKIEVYFDGGVRRGTDVLKALALGAKAVFIGRPQLWAVACNGQKGVEDVINILNRELKKAMILTDCKNISEITKERVIHAAYSDPKYFRAKL
;
A
#
# COMPACT_ATOMS: atom_id res chain seq x y z
N GLY A 1 5.04 18.39 5.44
CA GLY A 1 5.32 17.32 4.48
C GLY A 1 4.55 16.07 4.85
N THR A 2 4.41 15.12 3.93
CA THR A 2 3.84 13.79 4.18
C THR A 2 4.71 12.75 3.46
N LEU A 3 4.60 11.49 3.86
CA LEU A 3 5.36 10.40 3.28
C LEU A 3 4.85 10.06 1.86
N GLN A 4 5.77 9.74 0.95
CA GLN A 4 5.44 9.17 -0.36
C GLN A 4 5.92 7.72 -0.45
N CYS A 5 5.07 6.83 -0.95
CA CYS A 5 5.46 5.48 -1.33
C CYS A 5 5.49 5.37 -2.85
N LEU A 6 6.67 5.21 -3.45
CA LEU A 6 6.84 5.10 -4.89
C LEU A 6 6.68 3.65 -5.34
N SER A 7 5.85 3.41 -6.35
CA SER A 7 5.72 2.06 -6.93
C SER A 7 6.93 1.69 -7.78
N SER A 8 7.36 0.44 -7.70
CA SER A 8 8.28 -0.16 -8.67
C SER A 8 7.80 -0.04 -10.11
N TRP A 9 6.48 0.10 -10.37
CA TRP A 9 5.91 0.30 -11.71
C TRP A 9 5.61 1.76 -12.05
N ALA A 10 6.17 2.72 -11.30
CA ALA A 10 6.00 4.14 -11.60
C ALA A 10 6.47 4.48 -13.03
N THR A 11 5.82 5.48 -13.63
CA THR A 11 6.18 6.01 -14.96
C THR A 11 7.35 6.98 -14.95
N CYS A 12 8.01 7.10 -13.80
CA CYS A 12 9.22 7.86 -13.55
C CYS A 12 10.19 6.94 -12.78
N SER A 13 11.47 7.21 -12.90
CA SER A 13 12.52 6.50 -12.17
C SER A 13 12.55 6.90 -10.71
N LEU A 14 13.01 5.99 -9.85
CA LEU A 14 13.19 6.28 -8.43
C LEU A 14 14.16 7.44 -8.20
N GLU A 15 15.13 7.62 -9.08
CA GLU A 15 16.12 8.71 -9.05
C GLU A 15 15.48 10.06 -9.37
N GLU A 16 14.70 10.17 -10.44
CA GLU A 16 13.98 11.40 -10.79
C GLU A 16 13.07 11.85 -9.64
N VAL A 17 12.34 10.91 -9.02
CA VAL A 17 11.47 11.22 -7.88
C VAL A 17 12.29 11.67 -6.66
N ALA A 18 13.48 11.10 -6.45
CA ALA A 18 14.35 11.52 -5.37
C ALA A 18 14.94 12.92 -5.60
N GLU A 19 15.29 13.25 -6.85
CA GLU A 19 15.86 14.54 -7.24
C GLU A 19 14.86 15.69 -7.08
N VAL A 20 13.59 15.50 -7.47
CA VAL A 20 12.58 16.57 -7.37
C VAL A 20 12.11 16.85 -5.94
N SER A 21 12.39 15.96 -4.99
CA SER A 21 11.95 16.10 -3.60
C SER A 21 12.98 15.53 -2.62
N PRO A 22 14.20 16.10 -2.56
CA PRO A 22 15.32 15.50 -1.81
C PRO A 22 15.01 15.34 -0.32
N ASP A 23 14.34 16.34 0.27
CA ASP A 23 14.11 16.40 1.72
C ASP A 23 12.88 15.60 2.20
N ASN A 24 12.03 15.13 1.29
CA ASN A 24 10.81 14.42 1.69
C ASN A 24 11.10 12.96 2.04
N ILE A 25 10.41 12.42 3.05
CA ILE A 25 10.53 10.99 3.38
C ILE A 25 9.85 10.17 2.28
N LYS A 26 10.62 9.25 1.68
CA LYS A 26 10.18 8.38 0.59
C LYS A 26 10.40 6.92 0.96
N ILE A 27 9.42 6.09 0.67
CA ILE A 27 9.48 4.63 0.77
C ILE A 27 9.38 4.09 -0.65
N PHE A 28 10.09 3.01 -0.95
CA PHE A 28 10.02 2.36 -2.25
C PHE A 28 9.25 1.05 -2.15
N GLN A 29 8.15 0.92 -2.89
CA GLN A 29 7.37 -0.31 -2.99
C GLN A 29 8.01 -1.23 -4.02
N ILE A 30 8.23 -2.49 -3.63
CA ILE A 30 8.83 -3.50 -4.50
C ILE A 30 8.04 -4.81 -4.50
N TYR A 31 8.11 -5.51 -5.63
CA TYR A 31 7.81 -6.93 -5.74
C TYR A 31 9.13 -7.70 -5.84
N PHE A 32 9.35 -8.65 -4.94
CA PHE A 32 10.54 -9.47 -4.97
C PHE A 32 10.58 -10.31 -6.26
N SER A 33 11.69 -10.24 -6.98
CA SER A 33 11.90 -10.98 -8.23
C SER A 33 12.63 -12.30 -7.99
N ARG A 34 12.58 -13.20 -8.98
CA ARG A 34 13.42 -14.41 -9.00
C ARG A 34 14.89 -14.11 -9.27
N SER A 35 15.20 -13.00 -9.94
CA SER A 35 16.59 -12.61 -10.20
C SER A 35 17.14 -11.86 -8.98
N LYS A 36 18.12 -12.50 -8.32
CA LYS A 36 18.85 -11.89 -7.21
C LYS A 36 19.62 -10.65 -7.66
N GLU A 37 20.15 -10.68 -8.88
CA GLU A 37 20.90 -9.58 -9.48
C GLU A 37 20.00 -8.35 -9.67
N LEU A 38 18.77 -8.55 -10.18
CA LEU A 38 17.77 -7.49 -10.30
C LEU A 38 17.41 -6.93 -8.93
N ASN A 39 17.13 -7.80 -7.96
CA ASN A 39 16.78 -7.39 -6.60
C ASN A 39 17.91 -6.56 -5.97
N GLN A 40 19.16 -7.01 -6.08
CA GLN A 40 20.31 -6.31 -5.51
C GLN A 40 20.53 -4.95 -6.18
N ASP A 41 20.52 -4.89 -7.52
CA ASP A 41 20.67 -3.64 -8.27
C ASP A 41 19.56 -2.63 -7.93
N LEU A 42 18.31 -3.10 -7.74
CA LEU A 42 17.22 -2.23 -7.27
C LEU A 42 17.45 -1.74 -5.84
N PHE A 43 17.83 -2.60 -4.90
CA PHE A 43 18.07 -2.20 -3.52
C PHE A 43 19.21 -1.19 -3.39
N ASP A 44 20.32 -1.42 -4.10
CA ASP A 44 21.45 -0.49 -4.13
C ASP A 44 21.03 0.89 -4.67
N ARG A 45 20.19 0.92 -5.71
CA ARG A 45 19.65 2.16 -6.28
C ARG A 45 18.72 2.88 -5.29
N VAL A 46 17.84 2.15 -4.62
CA VAL A 46 16.90 2.69 -3.62
C VAL A 46 17.67 3.30 -2.44
N GLU A 47 18.69 2.59 -1.93
CA GLU A 47 19.56 3.08 -0.85
C GLU A 47 20.34 4.33 -1.29
N LYS A 48 20.96 4.29 -2.48
CA LYS A 48 21.71 5.43 -3.03
C LYS A 48 20.84 6.66 -3.26
N ALA A 49 19.59 6.49 -3.67
CA ALA A 49 18.64 7.57 -3.87
C ALA A 49 18.02 8.09 -2.55
N GLY A 50 18.41 7.56 -1.39
CA GLY A 50 18.05 8.10 -0.08
C GLY A 50 16.64 7.74 0.39
N TYR A 51 16.00 6.74 -0.21
CA TYR A 51 14.74 6.18 0.30
C TYR A 51 14.96 5.58 1.70
N LYS A 52 13.90 5.62 2.51
CA LYS A 52 13.99 5.32 3.94
C LYS A 52 13.49 3.93 4.34
N ALA A 53 12.78 3.24 3.47
CA ALA A 53 12.31 1.88 3.70
C ALA A 53 11.91 1.19 2.38
N LEU A 54 11.78 -0.13 2.44
CA LEU A 54 11.23 -0.98 1.38
C LEU A 54 9.83 -1.47 1.78
N ALA A 55 8.81 -1.10 1.00
CA ALA A 55 7.48 -1.68 1.12
C ALA A 55 7.38 -2.93 0.23
N VAL A 56 7.69 -4.10 0.80
CA VAL A 56 7.66 -5.38 0.10
C VAL A 56 6.22 -5.86 0.01
N THR A 57 5.70 -5.97 -1.22
CA THR A 57 4.30 -6.38 -1.44
C THR A 57 4.19 -7.89 -1.61
N ALA A 58 3.49 -8.56 -0.69
CA ALA A 58 3.36 -10.01 -0.63
C ALA A 58 2.02 -10.55 -1.17
N ASP A 59 1.00 -9.70 -1.33
CA ASP A 59 -0.36 -10.09 -1.74
C ASP A 59 -0.55 -10.29 -3.27
N THR A 60 0.52 -10.29 -4.05
CA THR A 60 0.48 -10.33 -5.52
C THR A 60 1.41 -11.39 -6.11
N SER A 61 1.31 -12.62 -5.59
CA SER A 61 1.95 -13.82 -6.18
C SER A 61 1.42 -14.12 -7.60
N VAL A 62 0.16 -13.80 -7.84
CA VAL A 62 -0.48 -13.69 -9.16
C VAL A 62 -1.27 -12.38 -9.19
N LEU A 63 -1.53 -11.82 -10.36
CA LEU A 63 -2.37 -10.62 -10.43
C LEU A 63 -3.85 -11.03 -10.26
N GLY A 64 -4.62 -10.21 -9.54
CA GLY A 64 -6.07 -10.42 -9.47
C GLY A 64 -6.74 -10.21 -10.83
N ASN A 65 -7.80 -10.97 -11.10
CA ASN A 65 -8.58 -10.82 -12.33
C ASN A 65 -9.34 -9.50 -12.34
N ARG A 66 -8.90 -8.56 -13.18
CA ARG A 66 -9.52 -7.23 -13.32
C ARG A 66 -10.26 -7.20 -14.64
N GLU A 67 -11.55 -7.55 -14.62
CA GLU A 67 -12.36 -7.73 -15.83
C GLU A 67 -12.30 -6.54 -16.79
N CYS A 68 -12.31 -5.31 -16.25
CA CYS A 68 -12.19 -4.09 -17.04
C CYS A 68 -10.84 -3.99 -17.78
N ASP A 69 -9.73 -4.43 -17.18
CA ASP A 69 -8.41 -4.42 -17.82
C ASP A 69 -8.39 -5.40 -19.00
N ASN A 70 -9.06 -6.56 -18.85
CA ASN A 70 -9.19 -7.57 -19.90
C ASN A 70 -10.11 -7.10 -21.05
N LEU A 71 -11.28 -6.54 -20.73
CA LEU A 71 -12.22 -6.01 -21.72
C LEU A 71 -11.61 -4.87 -22.54
N ASN A 72 -10.88 -3.98 -21.86
CA ASN A 72 -10.25 -2.83 -22.50
C ASN A 72 -8.89 -3.15 -23.12
N LYS A 73 -8.38 -4.38 -22.96
CA LYS A 73 -7.02 -4.80 -23.37
C LYS A 73 -5.96 -3.81 -22.89
N PHE A 74 -6.00 -3.51 -21.60
CA PHE A 74 -5.19 -2.46 -21.01
C PHE A 74 -3.70 -2.67 -21.32
N SER A 75 -3.08 -1.61 -21.81
CA SER A 75 -1.64 -1.49 -22.05
C SER A 75 -1.20 -0.08 -21.72
N LEU A 76 0.10 0.09 -21.45
CA LEU A 76 0.67 1.40 -21.17
C LEU A 76 0.54 2.30 -22.43
N PRO A 77 0.00 3.53 -22.32
CA PRO A 77 -0.12 4.43 -23.45
C PRO A 77 1.22 4.73 -24.15
N PRO A 78 1.23 5.02 -25.46
CA PRO A 78 2.45 5.41 -26.17
C PRO A 78 3.16 6.60 -25.50
N GLY A 79 4.48 6.53 -25.40
CA GLY A 79 5.31 7.57 -24.77
C GLY A 79 5.45 7.45 -23.26
N LEU A 80 4.72 6.54 -22.61
CA LEU A 80 4.94 6.19 -21.21
C LEU A 80 5.75 4.90 -21.11
N GLU A 81 6.58 4.82 -20.07
CA GLU A 81 7.44 3.68 -19.77
C GLU A 81 7.50 3.47 -18.27
N MET A 82 7.83 2.26 -17.80
CA MET A 82 8.09 2.03 -16.37
C MET A 82 9.49 2.53 -16.01
N GLY A 83 9.63 3.78 -15.57
CA GLY A 83 10.91 4.47 -15.45
C GLY A 83 11.96 3.69 -14.65
N THR A 84 11.59 3.15 -13.49
CA THR A 84 12.51 2.34 -12.68
C THR A 84 12.85 0.99 -13.32
N MET A 85 11.85 0.32 -13.91
CA MET A 85 11.97 -1.05 -14.40
C MET A 85 12.44 -1.17 -15.85
N LYS A 86 12.46 -0.07 -16.61
CA LYS A 86 12.82 -0.03 -18.04
C LYS A 86 14.09 -0.82 -18.35
N LYS A 87 15.11 -0.69 -17.51
CA LYS A 87 16.41 -1.40 -17.64
C LYS A 87 16.26 -2.93 -17.67
N TYR A 88 15.28 -3.49 -16.98
CA TYR A 88 15.09 -4.95 -16.85
C TYR A 88 14.00 -5.49 -17.77
N LEU A 89 13.23 -4.61 -18.42
CA LEU A 89 12.16 -4.99 -19.32
C LEU A 89 12.71 -5.19 -20.72
N THR A 90 12.81 -6.45 -21.11
CA THR A 90 13.26 -6.88 -22.44
C THR A 90 12.12 -6.97 -23.46
N THR A 91 10.87 -6.68 -23.07
CA THR A 91 9.68 -6.94 -23.90
C THR A 91 8.87 -5.67 -24.13
N ASN A 92 8.61 -5.36 -25.41
CA ASN A 92 7.52 -4.46 -25.78
C ASN A 92 6.20 -5.19 -25.57
N PHE A 93 5.38 -4.77 -24.61
CA PHE A 93 4.02 -5.31 -24.35
C PHE A 93 3.01 -4.93 -25.47
N LYS A 94 3.45 -4.88 -26.73
CA LYS A 94 2.59 -4.63 -27.89
C LYS A 94 1.95 -5.95 -28.33
N GLY A 95 0.62 -6.00 -28.36
CA GLY A 95 -0.13 -7.15 -28.91
C GLY A 95 -0.47 -8.26 -27.90
N VAL A 96 -0.44 -7.97 -26.60
CA VAL A 96 -0.81 -8.93 -25.54
C VAL A 96 -2.28 -9.33 -25.67
N LYS A 97 -2.58 -10.63 -25.51
CA LYS A 97 -3.95 -11.12 -25.32
C LYS A 97 -4.33 -10.94 -23.85
N GLY A 98 -5.26 -10.03 -23.56
CA GLY A 98 -5.70 -9.72 -22.19
C GLY A 98 -5.01 -8.50 -21.61
N SER A 99 -4.78 -8.49 -20.28
CA SER A 99 -4.10 -7.38 -19.59
C SER A 99 -2.58 -7.45 -19.76
N GLY A 100 -1.96 -6.35 -20.24
CA GLY A 100 -0.50 -6.24 -20.32
C GLY A 100 0.19 -6.28 -18.95
N LEU A 101 -0.53 -5.98 -17.87
CA LEU A 101 -0.01 -6.09 -16.50
C LEU A 101 0.11 -7.55 -16.05
N ASP A 102 -0.80 -8.43 -16.48
CA ASP A 102 -0.74 -9.87 -16.15
C ASP A 102 0.52 -10.50 -16.73
N GLU A 103 0.86 -10.17 -17.98
CA GLU A 103 2.07 -10.68 -18.62
C GLU A 103 3.35 -10.22 -17.90
N TYR A 104 3.40 -8.94 -17.48
CA TYR A 104 4.51 -8.44 -16.66
C TYR A 104 4.67 -9.29 -15.39
N VAL A 105 3.58 -9.51 -14.66
CA VAL A 105 3.59 -10.22 -13.37
C VAL A 105 4.10 -11.64 -13.55
N ASN A 106 3.53 -12.35 -14.53
CA ASN A 106 3.87 -13.74 -14.80
C ASN A 106 5.33 -13.93 -15.23
N LYS A 107 5.93 -12.93 -15.90
CA LYS A 107 7.30 -13.02 -16.42
C LYS A 107 8.38 -12.65 -15.41
N TYR A 108 8.14 -11.63 -14.57
CA TYR A 108 9.21 -11.00 -13.80
C TYR A 108 9.08 -11.14 -12.28
N LYS A 109 7.92 -11.55 -11.75
CA LYS A 109 7.75 -11.74 -10.31
C LYS A 109 8.16 -13.13 -9.83
N HIS A 110 8.55 -13.18 -8.56
CA HIS A 110 8.69 -14.43 -7.83
C HIS A 110 7.32 -15.03 -7.51
N ASN A 111 6.85 -15.97 -8.34
CA ASN A 111 5.64 -16.73 -8.01
C ASN A 111 5.95 -17.62 -6.79
N GLY A 112 5.21 -17.41 -5.70
CA GLY A 112 5.42 -18.13 -4.45
C GLY A 112 6.35 -17.41 -3.49
N PHE A 113 6.14 -16.11 -3.27
CA PHE A 113 6.80 -15.38 -2.17
C PHE A 113 6.54 -16.12 -0.85
N THR A 114 7.60 -16.38 -0.08
CA THR A 114 7.56 -17.13 1.16
C THR A 114 8.17 -16.33 2.31
N TRP A 115 7.93 -16.78 3.54
CA TRP A 115 8.53 -16.16 4.72
C TRP A 115 10.08 -16.20 4.71
N THR A 116 10.70 -17.20 4.08
CA THR A 116 12.18 -17.26 3.97
C THR A 116 12.75 -16.17 3.07
N ASP A 117 11.95 -15.62 2.15
CA ASP A 117 12.37 -14.52 1.28
C ASP A 117 12.61 -13.24 2.09
N ILE A 118 11.94 -13.07 3.25
CA ILE A 118 12.20 -11.96 4.17
C ILE A 118 13.65 -11.98 4.67
N ALA A 119 14.13 -13.16 5.06
CA ALA A 119 15.51 -13.36 5.51
C ALA A 119 16.49 -13.09 4.37
N GLU A 120 16.18 -13.52 3.14
CA GLU A 120 17.00 -13.22 1.97
C GLU A 120 17.09 -11.70 1.72
N ILE A 121 15.95 -11.00 1.69
CA ILE A 121 15.95 -9.55 1.51
C ILE A 121 16.80 -8.86 2.60
N ARG A 122 16.81 -9.37 3.84
CA ARG A 122 17.65 -8.80 4.92
C ARG A 122 19.14 -8.96 4.69
N THR A 123 19.57 -9.95 3.92
CA THR A 123 20.98 -10.08 3.53
C THR A 123 21.39 -9.04 2.48
N MET A 124 20.42 -8.47 1.76
CA MET A 124 20.65 -7.62 0.58
C MET A 124 20.54 -6.11 0.87
N THR A 125 19.89 -5.71 1.96
CA THR A 125 19.66 -4.29 2.31
C THR A 125 19.57 -4.08 3.81
N LYS A 126 20.00 -2.89 4.25
CA LYS A 126 19.84 -2.43 5.65
C LYS A 126 18.61 -1.56 5.86
N LEU A 127 17.85 -1.27 4.81
CA LEU A 127 16.63 -0.48 4.92
C LEU A 127 15.54 -1.25 5.68
N PRO A 128 14.74 -0.56 6.51
CA PRO A 128 13.56 -1.15 7.12
C PRO A 128 12.64 -1.84 6.10
N ILE A 129 12.13 -3.02 6.45
CA ILE A 129 11.07 -3.72 5.71
C ILE A 129 9.72 -3.34 6.25
N ILE A 130 8.84 -3.01 5.31
CA ILE A 130 7.42 -2.91 5.56
C ILE A 130 6.74 -3.99 4.74
N LEU A 131 6.17 -5.00 5.40
CA LEU A 131 5.48 -6.09 4.71
C LEU A 131 4.04 -5.67 4.39
N LYS A 132 3.75 -5.41 3.12
CA LYS A 132 2.46 -4.94 2.63
C LYS A 132 1.61 -6.08 2.08
N GLY A 133 0.34 -6.10 2.49
CA GLY A 133 -0.64 -7.09 2.05
C GLY A 133 -1.12 -8.02 3.17
N ILE A 134 -0.79 -7.72 4.43
CA ILE A 134 -1.26 -8.51 5.58
C ILE A 134 -2.77 -8.30 5.74
N GLN A 135 -3.50 -9.39 5.96
CA GLN A 135 -4.97 -9.37 6.12
C GLN A 135 -5.48 -10.25 7.26
N CYS A 136 -4.61 -10.87 8.07
CA CYS A 136 -5.02 -11.66 9.23
C CYS A 136 -3.97 -11.66 10.35
N ALA A 137 -4.43 -12.00 11.56
CA ALA A 137 -3.60 -12.06 12.76
C ALA A 137 -2.45 -13.07 12.67
N GLU A 138 -2.64 -14.21 12.03
CA GLU A 138 -1.63 -15.27 11.91
C GLU A 138 -0.40 -14.79 11.13
N ASP A 139 -0.63 -14.12 10.00
CA ASP A 139 0.45 -13.58 9.18
C ASP A 139 1.07 -12.34 9.83
N ALA A 140 0.30 -11.54 10.57
CA ALA A 140 0.86 -10.45 11.39
C ALA A 140 1.85 -10.97 12.46
N LYS A 141 1.52 -12.09 13.14
CA LYS A 141 2.44 -12.75 14.10
C LYS A 141 3.70 -13.25 13.41
N LYS A 142 3.55 -13.95 12.28
CA LYS A 142 4.71 -14.43 11.50
C LYS A 142 5.59 -13.29 11.02
N ALA A 143 5.03 -12.16 10.62
CA ALA A 143 5.82 -11.00 10.21
C ALA A 143 6.77 -10.54 11.33
N VAL A 144 6.31 -10.54 12.58
CA VAL A 144 7.16 -10.28 13.75
C VAL A 144 8.23 -11.36 13.92
N GLU A 145 7.86 -12.65 13.84
CA GLU A 145 8.80 -13.79 13.97
C GLU A 145 9.93 -13.74 12.94
N TYR A 146 9.62 -13.30 11.72
CA TYR A 146 10.58 -13.17 10.61
C TYR A 146 11.31 -11.82 10.58
N GLY A 147 11.08 -10.95 11.58
CA GLY A 147 11.85 -9.73 11.80
C GLY A 147 11.62 -8.64 10.76
N VAL A 148 10.40 -8.47 10.26
CA VAL A 148 10.04 -7.25 9.52
C VAL A 148 9.96 -6.05 10.49
N ASP A 149 10.20 -4.83 10.01
CA ASP A 149 10.20 -3.62 10.85
C ASP A 149 8.80 -3.01 11.03
N ALA A 150 7.90 -3.27 10.07
CA ALA A 150 6.49 -2.90 10.14
C ALA A 150 5.62 -3.81 9.25
N ILE A 151 4.32 -3.87 9.56
CA ILE A 151 3.32 -4.47 8.68
C ILE A 151 2.41 -3.40 8.10
N TRP A 152 1.85 -3.67 6.93
CA TRP A 152 0.90 -2.80 6.27
C TRP A 152 -0.34 -3.58 5.84
N ILE A 153 -1.44 -3.32 6.55
CA ILE A 153 -2.76 -3.92 6.34
C ILE A 153 -3.33 -3.39 5.03
N SER A 154 -3.53 -4.29 4.07
CA SER A 154 -3.88 -3.94 2.70
C SER A 154 -4.50 -5.15 2.02
N ASN A 155 -5.62 -4.94 1.32
CA ASN A 155 -6.18 -5.90 0.36
C ASN A 155 -5.90 -5.46 -1.09
N HIS A 156 -4.83 -4.69 -1.28
CA HIS A 156 -4.42 -4.10 -2.54
C HIS A 156 -5.47 -3.14 -3.14
N GLY A 157 -6.27 -2.52 -2.28
CA GLY A 157 -7.42 -1.72 -2.70
C GLY A 157 -8.49 -2.54 -3.41
N ALA A 158 -8.70 -3.78 -2.97
CA ALA A 158 -9.63 -4.78 -3.53
C ALA A 158 -9.36 -5.08 -5.01
N ARG A 159 -8.10 -5.35 -5.37
CA ARG A 159 -7.66 -5.63 -6.76
C ARG A 159 -6.95 -6.99 -6.92
N GLN A 160 -6.90 -7.77 -5.85
CA GLN A 160 -6.23 -9.06 -5.78
C GLN A 160 -7.27 -10.16 -5.54
N LEU A 161 -7.30 -10.78 -4.36
CA LEU A 161 -8.34 -11.74 -4.01
C LEU A 161 -9.63 -11.00 -3.63
N ASP A 162 -10.66 -11.14 -4.46
CA ASP A 162 -11.99 -10.62 -4.17
C ASP A 162 -12.65 -11.41 -3.03
N THR A 163 -13.69 -10.84 -2.42
CA THR A 163 -14.42 -11.38 -1.25
C THR A 163 -13.60 -11.45 0.05
N THR A 164 -12.38 -10.91 0.06
CA THR A 164 -11.65 -10.66 1.31
C THR A 164 -12.33 -9.58 2.13
N PRO A 165 -12.19 -9.61 3.48
CA PRO A 165 -12.75 -8.56 4.33
C PRO A 165 -12.26 -7.16 3.94
N ALA A 166 -13.07 -6.16 4.29
CA ALA A 166 -12.59 -4.78 4.28
C ALA A 166 -11.39 -4.64 5.22
N THR A 167 -10.36 -3.91 4.80
CA THR A 167 -9.11 -3.81 5.57
C THR A 167 -9.32 -3.28 7.00
N ILE A 168 -10.30 -2.39 7.21
CA ILE A 168 -10.61 -1.84 8.53
C ILE A 168 -11.13 -2.89 9.52
N GLU A 169 -11.77 -3.96 9.01
CA GLU A 169 -12.34 -5.04 9.83
C GLU A 169 -11.26 -5.98 10.38
N VAL A 170 -10.14 -6.12 9.65
CA VAL A 170 -8.99 -6.97 10.05
C VAL A 170 -7.86 -6.18 10.72
N LEU A 171 -7.98 -4.84 10.77
CA LEU A 171 -6.91 -3.99 11.31
C LEU A 171 -6.66 -4.28 12.79
N GLU A 172 -7.70 -4.31 13.61
CA GLU A 172 -7.57 -4.44 15.07
C GLU A 172 -6.97 -5.79 15.49
N GLU A 173 -7.40 -6.90 14.86
CA GLU A 173 -6.82 -8.21 15.15
C GLU A 173 -5.33 -8.27 14.79
N CYS A 174 -4.90 -7.62 13.70
CA CYS A 174 -3.51 -7.56 13.30
C CYS A 174 -2.68 -6.67 14.24
N VAL A 175 -3.25 -5.56 14.71
CA VAL A 175 -2.62 -4.69 15.72
C VAL A 175 -2.39 -5.46 17.03
N HIS A 176 -3.39 -6.22 17.49
CA HIS A 176 -3.22 -7.06 18.69
C HIS A 176 -2.17 -8.16 18.46
N ALA A 177 -2.16 -8.78 17.28
CA ALA A 177 -1.24 -9.84 16.92
C ALA A 177 0.24 -9.43 16.95
N VAL A 178 0.57 -8.17 16.66
CA VAL A 178 1.97 -7.70 16.71
C VAL A 178 2.43 -7.28 18.11
N GLU A 179 1.53 -7.21 19.09
CA GLU A 179 1.83 -6.92 20.50
C GLU A 179 2.69 -5.65 20.72
N GLY A 180 2.53 -4.64 19.86
CA GLY A 180 3.30 -3.39 19.91
C GLY A 180 4.79 -3.53 19.56
N LYS A 181 5.24 -4.69 19.04
CA LYS A 181 6.66 -4.95 18.70
C LYS A 181 7.10 -4.22 17.43
N ILE A 182 6.17 -3.98 16.51
CA ILE A 182 6.41 -3.31 15.21
C ILE A 182 5.26 -2.36 14.88
N GLU A 183 5.50 -1.40 14.00
CA GLU A 183 4.46 -0.48 13.56
C GLU A 183 3.45 -1.15 12.61
N VAL A 184 2.20 -0.66 12.63
CA VAL A 184 1.13 -1.10 11.74
C VAL A 184 0.66 0.07 10.87
N TYR A 185 0.73 -0.10 9.56
CA TYR A 185 0.20 0.85 8.58
C TYR A 185 -1.06 0.32 7.92
N PHE A 186 -1.82 1.21 7.28
CA PHE A 186 -3.16 0.89 6.79
C PHE A 186 -3.45 1.51 5.42
N ASP A 187 -4.03 0.74 4.49
CA ASP A 187 -4.72 1.27 3.31
C ASP A 187 -6.06 0.58 3.05
N GLY A 188 -6.75 0.99 1.98
CA GLY A 188 -8.03 0.44 1.57
C GLY A 188 -9.20 1.31 2.04
N GLY A 189 -10.00 1.82 1.09
CA GLY A 189 -11.23 2.56 1.42
C GLY A 189 -11.09 3.97 2.01
N VAL A 190 -9.91 4.43 2.46
CA VAL A 190 -9.74 5.77 3.09
C VAL A 190 -10.10 6.91 2.13
N ARG A 191 -11.18 7.66 2.41
CA ARG A 191 -11.64 8.79 1.59
C ARG A 191 -11.98 10.05 2.39
N ARG A 192 -12.19 9.90 3.69
CA ARG A 192 -12.56 10.99 4.60
C ARG A 192 -11.59 11.09 5.77
N GLY A 193 -11.52 12.27 6.38
CA GLY A 193 -10.78 12.45 7.63
C GLY A 193 -11.27 11.58 8.78
N THR A 194 -12.57 11.23 8.80
CA THR A 194 -13.14 10.27 9.75
C THR A 194 -12.66 8.84 9.54
N ASP A 195 -12.31 8.46 8.30
CA ASP A 195 -11.75 7.13 8.02
C ASP A 195 -10.32 7.05 8.57
N VAL A 196 -9.56 8.14 8.41
CA VAL A 196 -8.23 8.29 9.03
C VAL A 196 -8.34 8.17 10.55
N LEU A 197 -9.25 8.91 11.17
CA LEU A 197 -9.46 8.85 12.63
C LEU A 197 -9.77 7.42 13.09
N LYS A 198 -10.65 6.70 12.40
CA LYS A 198 -11.00 5.32 12.75
C LYS A 198 -9.80 4.38 12.65
N ALA A 199 -9.03 4.45 11.58
CA ALA A 199 -7.84 3.61 11.44
C ALA A 199 -6.81 3.89 12.54
N LEU A 200 -6.57 5.17 12.86
CA LEU A 200 -5.67 5.56 13.97
C LEU A 200 -6.20 5.05 15.33
N ALA A 201 -7.50 5.21 15.59
CA ALA A 201 -8.14 4.73 16.82
C ALA A 201 -8.06 3.20 16.99
N LEU A 202 -8.02 2.46 15.87
CA LEU A 202 -7.85 1.01 15.85
C LEU A 202 -6.37 0.57 15.88
N GLY A 203 -5.43 1.51 16.03
CA GLY A 203 -4.01 1.22 16.26
C GLY A 203 -3.10 1.31 15.03
N ALA A 204 -3.60 1.77 13.88
CA ALA A 204 -2.71 2.12 12.78
C ALA A 204 -1.85 3.35 13.16
N LYS A 205 -0.56 3.31 12.82
CA LYS A 205 0.37 4.42 12.97
C LYS A 205 0.21 5.46 11.87
N ALA A 206 -0.09 5.02 10.66
CA ALA A 206 -0.27 5.85 9.48
C ALA A 206 -1.26 5.21 8.50
N VAL A 207 -1.92 6.05 7.70
CA VAL A 207 -2.82 5.63 6.62
C VAL A 207 -2.27 6.06 5.27
N PHE A 208 -2.53 5.25 4.25
CA PHE A 208 -2.12 5.51 2.88
C PHE A 208 -3.31 5.57 1.93
N ILE A 209 -3.25 6.48 0.96
CA ILE A 209 -4.27 6.65 -0.08
C ILE A 209 -3.73 6.26 -1.45
N GLY A 210 -4.46 5.42 -2.18
CA GLY A 210 -4.14 5.03 -3.57
C GLY A 210 -4.93 5.84 -4.58
N ARG A 211 -6.14 5.38 -4.91
CA ARG A 211 -7.04 6.03 -5.89
C ARG A 211 -7.19 7.56 -5.74
N PRO A 212 -7.40 8.15 -4.54
CA PRO A 212 -7.60 9.61 -4.43
C PRO A 212 -6.48 10.47 -5.01
N GLN A 213 -5.20 10.08 -4.84
CA GLN A 213 -4.09 10.85 -5.42
C GLN A 213 -4.07 10.76 -6.94
N LEU A 214 -4.39 9.61 -7.53
CA LEU A 214 -4.48 9.46 -8.99
C LEU A 214 -5.59 10.34 -9.57
N TRP A 215 -6.72 10.46 -8.86
CA TRP A 215 -7.85 11.28 -9.32
C TRP A 215 -7.49 12.75 -9.26
N ALA A 216 -6.79 13.15 -8.20
CA ALA A 216 -6.24 14.48 -8.03
C ALA A 216 -5.26 14.87 -9.14
N VAL A 217 -4.31 13.98 -9.48
CA VAL A 217 -3.36 14.20 -10.59
C VAL A 217 -4.12 14.41 -11.90
N ALA A 218 -5.12 13.59 -12.19
CA ALA A 218 -5.94 13.73 -13.40
C ALA A 218 -6.72 15.05 -13.45
N CYS A 219 -7.19 15.55 -12.30
CA CYS A 219 -7.94 16.80 -12.22
C CYS A 219 -7.03 18.05 -12.35
N ASN A 220 -5.90 18.10 -11.64
CA ASN A 220 -5.08 19.32 -11.57
C ASN A 220 -3.61 19.06 -11.18
N GLY A 221 -3.03 17.95 -11.62
CA GLY A 221 -1.61 17.62 -11.41
C GLY A 221 -1.19 17.70 -9.93
N GLN A 222 -0.03 18.33 -9.68
CA GLN A 222 0.49 18.54 -8.33
C GLN A 222 -0.50 19.24 -7.42
N LYS A 223 -1.14 20.32 -7.91
CA LYS A 223 -2.07 21.11 -7.10
C LYS A 223 -3.27 20.29 -6.64
N GLY A 224 -3.79 19.41 -7.51
CA GLY A 224 -4.84 18.48 -7.14
C GLY A 224 -4.44 17.54 -5.99
N VAL A 225 -3.21 17.03 -6.00
CA VAL A 225 -2.70 16.14 -4.94
C VAL A 225 -2.57 16.90 -3.62
N GLU A 226 -2.01 18.11 -3.65
CA GLU A 226 -1.95 19.00 -2.48
C GLU A 226 -3.36 19.24 -1.91
N ASP A 227 -4.34 19.50 -2.77
CA ASP A 227 -5.71 19.77 -2.35
C ASP A 227 -6.38 18.56 -1.71
N VAL A 228 -6.20 17.34 -2.25
CA VAL A 228 -6.70 16.10 -1.62
C VAL A 228 -6.08 15.87 -0.24
N ILE A 229 -4.77 16.08 -0.08
CA ILE A 229 -4.09 15.95 1.22
C ILE A 229 -4.62 17.01 2.20
N ASN A 230 -4.79 18.25 1.75
CA ASN A 230 -5.33 19.34 2.58
C ASN A 230 -6.79 19.09 2.98
N ILE A 231 -7.61 18.51 2.10
CA ILE A 231 -8.99 18.10 2.41
C ILE A 231 -8.99 17.06 3.52
N LEU A 232 -8.19 15.99 3.39
CA LEU A 232 -8.10 14.92 4.40
C LEU A 232 -7.61 15.47 5.75
N ASN A 233 -6.58 16.32 5.76
CA ASN A 233 -6.09 16.95 6.98
C ASN A 233 -7.14 17.83 7.66
N ARG A 234 -7.87 18.64 6.88
CA ARG A 234 -8.94 19.49 7.41
C ARG A 234 -10.10 18.67 7.97
N GLU A 235 -10.51 17.61 7.28
CA GLU A 235 -11.55 16.71 7.75
C GLU A 235 -11.12 15.94 9.00
N LEU A 236 -9.87 15.46 9.06
CA LEU A 236 -9.31 14.78 10.23
C LEU A 236 -9.30 15.73 11.43
N LYS A 237 -8.82 16.96 11.24
CA LYS A 237 -8.84 18.00 12.29
C LYS A 237 -10.26 18.26 12.82
N LYS A 238 -11.25 18.34 11.92
CA LYS A 238 -12.66 18.50 12.34
C LYS A 238 -13.15 17.28 13.14
N ALA A 239 -12.84 16.07 12.69
CA ALA A 239 -13.22 14.85 13.38
C ALA A 239 -12.59 14.80 14.78
N MET A 240 -11.29 15.11 14.89
CA MET A 240 -10.56 15.19 16.16
C MET A 240 -11.18 16.20 17.14
N ILE A 241 -11.56 17.40 16.67
CA ILE A 241 -12.24 18.41 17.50
C ILE A 241 -13.57 17.86 18.02
N LEU A 242 -14.36 17.22 17.15
CA LEU A 242 -15.68 16.68 17.52
C LEU A 242 -15.59 15.44 18.43
N THR A 243 -14.46 14.76 18.47
CA THR A 243 -14.19 13.63 19.37
C THR A 243 -13.30 14.01 20.56
N ASP A 244 -13.10 15.31 20.81
CA ASP A 244 -12.27 15.84 21.89
C ASP A 244 -10.86 15.21 21.96
N CYS A 245 -10.19 15.16 20.80
CA CYS A 245 -8.80 14.72 20.65
C CYS A 245 -7.94 15.91 20.24
N LYS A 246 -7.06 16.39 21.12
CA LYS A 246 -6.22 17.58 20.87
C LYS A 246 -5.01 17.27 20.00
N ASN A 247 -4.56 16.02 20.01
CA ASN A 247 -3.41 15.52 19.26
C ASN A 247 -3.65 14.06 18.83
N ILE A 248 -2.80 13.55 17.94
CA ILE A 248 -2.95 12.20 17.37
C ILE A 248 -2.89 11.11 18.47
N SER A 249 -2.07 11.30 19.51
CA SER A 249 -1.96 10.33 20.62
C SER A 249 -3.22 10.21 21.48
N GLU A 250 -4.15 11.17 21.42
CA GLU A 250 -5.45 11.10 22.09
C GLU A 250 -6.53 10.38 21.26
N ILE A 251 -6.22 9.98 20.02
CA ILE A 251 -7.10 9.17 19.19
C ILE A 251 -6.95 7.70 19.61
N THR A 252 -7.85 7.24 20.47
CA THR A 252 -7.79 5.91 21.06
C THR A 252 -9.01 5.07 20.68
N LYS A 253 -8.97 3.76 21.01
CA LYS A 253 -10.03 2.80 20.68
C LYS A 253 -11.40 3.21 21.23
N GLU A 254 -11.45 3.91 22.36
CA GLU A 254 -12.68 4.41 23.00
C GLU A 254 -13.43 5.44 22.14
N ARG A 255 -12.79 6.01 21.11
CA ARG A 255 -13.40 6.95 20.16
C ARG A 255 -14.21 6.26 19.07
N VAL A 256 -14.14 4.93 18.96
CA VAL A 256 -14.84 4.16 17.95
C VAL A 256 -15.59 2.99 18.58
N ILE A 257 -16.76 2.71 18.04
CA ILE A 257 -17.55 1.53 18.40
C ILE A 257 -17.76 0.74 17.12
N HIS A 258 -17.49 -0.57 17.17
CA HIS A 258 -17.81 -1.46 16.07
C HIS A 258 -19.33 -1.65 16.00
N ALA A 259 -19.93 -1.23 14.88
CA ALA A 259 -21.35 -1.43 14.66
C ALA A 259 -21.55 -2.81 14.02
N ALA A 260 -21.89 -3.80 14.84
CA ALA A 260 -22.38 -5.08 14.34
C ALA A 260 -23.77 -4.87 13.72
N TYR A 261 -23.86 -4.76 12.39
CA TYR A 261 -25.14 -4.71 11.67
C TYR A 261 -25.98 -6.01 11.80
N SER A 262 -25.51 -6.98 12.58
CA SER A 262 -26.26 -8.15 13.04
C SER A 262 -27.12 -7.90 14.30
N ASP A 263 -27.20 -6.67 14.83
CA ASP A 263 -28.24 -6.34 15.82
C ASP A 263 -29.63 -6.43 15.13
N PRO A 264 -30.51 -7.36 15.53
CA PRO A 264 -31.84 -7.57 14.92
C PRO A 264 -32.78 -6.34 14.98
N LYS A 265 -32.33 -5.22 15.55
CA LYS A 265 -33.05 -3.95 15.59
C LYS A 265 -33.03 -3.15 14.29
N TYR A 266 -32.20 -3.52 13.29
CA TYR A 266 -32.00 -2.64 12.12
C TYR A 266 -32.75 -3.00 10.82
N PHE A 267 -33.48 -4.12 10.71
CA PHE A 267 -34.50 -4.28 9.67
C PHE A 267 -35.63 -5.23 10.09
N ARG A 268 -36.85 -4.68 10.21
CA ARG A 268 -38.10 -5.42 10.00
C ARG A 268 -38.84 -4.77 8.84
N ALA A 269 -38.83 -5.42 7.68
CA ALA A 269 -39.85 -5.16 6.68
C ALA A 269 -41.14 -5.84 7.17
N LYS A 270 -42.14 -5.05 7.53
CA LYS A 270 -43.51 -5.52 7.66
C LYS A 270 -44.20 -5.15 6.35
N LEU A 271 -44.79 -6.12 5.66
CA LEU A 271 -45.72 -5.84 4.56
C LEU A 271 -46.85 -4.93 5.04
#